data_AF-A0A365P250-F1
#
_entry.id   AF-A0A365P250-F1
#
_cell.length_a   1.000
_cell.length_b   1.000
_cell.length_c   1.000
_cell.angle_alpha   90.00
_cell.angle_beta   90.00
_cell.angle_gamma   90.00
#
_symmetry.space_group_name_H-M   'P 1'
#
loop_
_entity.id
_entity.type
_entity.pdbx_description
1 polymer ?
#
loop_
_entity_poly.entity_id
_entity_poly.type
_entity_poly.pdbx_seq_one_letter_code
_entity_poly.pdbx_strand_id
1 'polypeptide(L)'
;MPGTLLSYQHAINTIKLLYNKKGFTFVEKTFGENIYDEFNIEVKNSKISSLFAYLDEYIVLLRILSEFYLLSALEKNKFSITYYRLTIRQIKHLTSIRLLCSYGLDTDARTILRLVYETSLIWSRCKLDSSFLEEYRNNFGFKESNEFWHKYIKSSKTEKFIKDQVSNKKLTWFGNLDTQISHMKAVLSTTSHPSNMIDGFSFESDLKNELLGVETISNDSHFTLTYAIMCASMPFSMLPDPDDKIKIKKNYDMKYLPLNDKLKSSFEYYSELKNMIPILFLMLVKFSNELNTKE
;
A
#
# COMPACT_ATOMS: atom_id res chain seq x y z
N MET A 1 -30.69 -1.06 12.12
CA MET A 1 -29.97 -2.31 11.74
C MET A 1 -28.51 -2.17 12.17
N PRO A 2 -27.88 -3.18 12.80
CA PRO A 2 -26.44 -3.23 13.01
C PRO A 2 -25.74 -3.12 11.66
N GLY A 3 -24.74 -2.24 11.52
CA GLY A 3 -23.96 -2.16 10.29
C GLY A 3 -23.20 -3.47 10.12
N THR A 4 -23.50 -4.22 9.05
CA THR A 4 -22.86 -5.50 8.76
C THR A 4 -21.39 -5.25 8.43
N LEU A 5 -20.49 -5.60 9.37
CA LEU A 5 -19.06 -5.70 9.07
C LEU A 5 -18.87 -6.71 7.94
N LEU A 6 -18.20 -6.30 6.87
CA LEU A 6 -18.00 -7.18 5.72
C LEU A 6 -16.98 -8.28 6.06
N SER A 7 -17.41 -9.52 5.91
CA SER A 7 -16.54 -10.68 6.09
C SER A 7 -15.44 -10.72 5.02
N TYR A 8 -14.37 -11.43 5.34
CA TYR A 8 -13.29 -11.78 4.40
C TYR A 8 -13.81 -12.21 3.01
N GLN A 9 -14.83 -13.06 2.98
CA GLN A 9 -15.41 -13.58 1.74
C GLN A 9 -16.04 -12.49 0.86
N HIS A 10 -16.65 -11.47 1.45
CA HIS A 10 -17.22 -10.35 0.69
C HIS A 10 -16.11 -9.55 0.01
N ALA A 11 -14.99 -9.30 0.69
CA ALA A 11 -13.85 -8.61 0.10
C ALA A 11 -13.26 -9.43 -1.07
N ILE A 12 -13.05 -10.73 -0.88
CA ILE A 12 -12.57 -11.64 -1.93
C ILE A 12 -13.50 -11.65 -3.15
N ASN A 13 -14.81 -11.77 -2.94
CA ASN A 13 -15.77 -11.73 -4.05
C ASN A 13 -15.75 -10.39 -4.79
N THR A 14 -15.59 -9.29 -4.04
CA THR A 14 -15.50 -7.95 -4.60
C THR A 14 -14.25 -7.78 -5.47
N ILE A 15 -13.11 -8.28 -5.00
CA ILE A 15 -11.85 -8.32 -5.75
C ILE A 15 -12.03 -9.17 -7.02
N LYS A 16 -12.58 -10.39 -6.89
CA LYS A 16 -12.86 -11.27 -8.05
C LYS A 16 -13.71 -10.59 -9.11
N LEU A 17 -14.76 -9.88 -8.69
CA LEU A 17 -15.62 -9.11 -9.60
C LEU A 17 -14.86 -8.00 -10.33
N LEU A 18 -13.93 -7.31 -9.65
CA LEU A 18 -13.07 -6.32 -10.29
C LEU A 18 -12.19 -6.95 -11.37
N TYR A 19 -11.49 -8.05 -11.06
CA TYR A 19 -10.66 -8.78 -12.01
C TYR A 19 -11.47 -9.23 -13.24
N ASN A 20 -12.62 -9.86 -13.01
CA ASN A 20 -13.51 -10.31 -14.08
C ASN A 20 -14.01 -9.16 -14.95
N LYS A 21 -14.38 -8.02 -14.35
CA LYS A 21 -14.81 -6.81 -15.08
C LYS A 21 -13.71 -6.25 -15.98
N LYS A 22 -12.45 -6.41 -15.57
CA LYS A 22 -11.27 -6.01 -16.33
C LYS A 22 -10.80 -7.08 -17.33
N GLY A 23 -11.50 -8.21 -17.42
CA GLY A 23 -11.22 -9.29 -18.36
C GLY A 23 -10.11 -10.23 -17.91
N PHE A 24 -9.69 -10.17 -16.64
CA PHE A 24 -8.71 -11.08 -16.09
C PHE A 24 -9.39 -12.32 -15.51
N THR A 25 -8.81 -13.48 -15.76
CA THR A 25 -9.16 -14.74 -15.10
C THR A 25 -8.50 -14.75 -13.72
N PHE A 26 -9.33 -14.73 -12.69
CA PHE A 26 -8.86 -14.83 -11.30
C PHE A 26 -8.20 -16.19 -11.09
N VAL A 27 -6.91 -16.21 -10.79
CA VAL A 27 -6.21 -17.43 -10.36
C VAL A 27 -6.65 -17.71 -8.93
N GLU A 28 -7.26 -18.87 -8.65
CA GLU A 28 -7.81 -19.20 -7.32
C GLU A 28 -6.76 -19.08 -6.20
N LYS A 29 -5.49 -19.26 -6.54
CA LYS A 29 -4.35 -18.88 -5.72
C LYS A 29 -4.01 -17.41 -5.98
N THR A 30 -4.58 -16.50 -5.22
CA THR A 30 -3.99 -15.18 -5.05
C THR A 30 -2.58 -15.34 -4.50
N PHE A 31 -1.60 -14.60 -5.03
CA PHE A 31 -0.29 -14.53 -4.37
C PHE A 31 -0.49 -13.97 -2.94
N GLY A 32 0.38 -14.30 -2.00
CA GLY A 32 0.07 -13.99 -0.59
C GLY A 32 -1.13 -14.80 -0.10
N GLU A 33 -1.07 -16.11 -0.30
CA GLU A 33 -2.00 -17.09 0.30
C GLU A 33 -2.27 -16.72 1.77
N ASN A 34 -3.50 -16.99 2.19
CA ASN A 34 -4.12 -16.58 3.45
C ASN A 34 -3.15 -16.53 4.64
N ILE A 35 -3.24 -15.51 5.50
CA ILE A 35 -2.44 -15.35 6.72
C ILE A 35 -2.39 -16.63 7.57
N TYR A 36 -3.47 -17.42 7.57
CA TYR A 36 -3.49 -18.73 8.21
C TYR A 36 -2.49 -19.73 7.59
N ASP A 37 -2.40 -19.79 6.28
CA ASP A 37 -1.51 -20.71 5.58
C ASP A 37 -0.03 -20.32 5.79
N GLU A 38 0.26 -19.01 5.92
CA GLU A 38 1.61 -18.49 6.15
C GLU A 38 2.05 -18.55 7.63
N PHE A 39 1.15 -18.22 8.56
CA PHE A 39 1.50 -17.98 9.97
C PHE A 39 0.68 -18.79 10.96
N ASN A 40 -0.26 -19.62 10.50
CA ASN A 40 -1.21 -20.36 11.33
C ASN A 40 -2.10 -19.44 12.21
N ILE A 41 -2.45 -18.25 11.68
CA ILE A 41 -3.31 -17.26 12.35
C ILE A 41 -4.62 -17.10 11.59
N GLU A 42 -5.76 -17.32 12.27
CA GLU A 42 -7.08 -17.29 11.64
C GLU A 42 -7.71 -15.89 11.59
N VAL A 43 -7.20 -14.99 10.74
CA VAL A 43 -7.76 -13.62 10.62
C VAL A 43 -9.17 -13.55 10.03
N LYS A 44 -9.66 -14.64 9.41
CA LYS A 44 -10.93 -14.70 8.68
C LYS A 44 -12.14 -14.42 9.57
N ASN A 45 -12.05 -14.77 10.85
CA ASN A 45 -13.12 -14.57 11.82
C ASN A 45 -13.06 -13.19 12.49
N SER A 46 -12.04 -12.38 12.18
CA SER A 46 -11.92 -11.03 12.75
C SER A 46 -12.91 -10.04 12.12
N LYS A 47 -13.26 -9.01 12.91
CA LYS A 47 -14.11 -7.89 12.48
C LYS A 47 -13.53 -7.09 11.32
N ILE A 48 -12.21 -7.13 11.14
CA ILE A 48 -11.47 -6.40 10.10
C ILE A 48 -10.89 -7.32 9.03
N SER A 49 -11.39 -8.56 8.95
CA SER A 49 -10.91 -9.58 8.01
C SER A 49 -10.97 -9.13 6.54
N SER A 50 -11.93 -8.27 6.18
CA SER A 50 -11.98 -7.64 4.86
C SER A 50 -10.77 -6.76 4.55
N LEU A 51 -10.26 -6.00 5.53
CA LEU A 51 -9.05 -5.18 5.35
C LEU A 51 -7.80 -6.03 5.08
N PHE A 52 -7.69 -7.19 5.74
CA PHE A 52 -6.62 -8.14 5.46
C PHE A 52 -6.71 -8.67 4.03
N ALA A 53 -7.90 -9.05 3.56
CA ALA A 53 -8.11 -9.50 2.17
C ALA A 53 -7.70 -8.42 1.14
N TYR A 54 -8.03 -7.15 1.40
CA TYR A 54 -7.58 -6.05 0.54
C TYR A 54 -6.07 -5.82 0.62
N LEU A 55 -5.49 -5.86 1.81
CA LEU A 55 -4.05 -5.70 1.98
C LEU A 55 -3.26 -6.80 1.27
N ASP A 56 -3.72 -8.06 1.35
CA ASP A 56 -3.15 -9.20 0.64
C ASP A 56 -3.15 -8.94 -0.87
N GLU A 57 -4.29 -8.53 -1.43
CA GLU A 57 -4.41 -8.21 -2.85
C GLU A 57 -3.50 -7.05 -3.28
N TYR A 58 -3.32 -6.04 -2.43
CA TYR A 58 -2.35 -4.97 -2.68
C TYR A 58 -0.92 -5.51 -2.77
N ILE A 59 -0.54 -6.41 -1.87
CA ILE A 59 0.78 -7.05 -1.87
C ILE A 59 0.96 -7.85 -3.17
N VAL A 60 -0.08 -8.55 -3.65
CA VAL A 60 -0.07 -9.25 -4.94
C VAL A 60 0.20 -8.32 -6.09
N LEU A 61 -0.64 -7.29 -6.24
CA LEU A 61 -0.52 -6.34 -7.34
C LEU A 61 0.86 -5.70 -7.34
N LEU A 62 1.36 -5.24 -6.18
CA LEU A 62 2.70 -4.69 -6.07
C LEU A 62 3.77 -5.71 -6.47
N ARG A 63 3.65 -6.98 -6.07
CA ARG A 63 4.59 -8.03 -6.48
C ARG A 63 4.63 -8.20 -7.99
N ILE A 64 3.46 -8.25 -8.63
CA ILE A 64 3.34 -8.31 -10.08
C ILE A 64 3.98 -7.07 -10.73
N LEU A 65 3.62 -5.86 -10.28
CA LEU A 65 4.19 -4.62 -10.81
C LEU A 65 5.72 -4.57 -10.62
N SER A 66 6.24 -5.13 -9.53
CA SER A 66 7.68 -5.22 -9.29
C SER A 66 8.38 -6.04 -10.38
N GLU A 67 7.76 -7.13 -10.86
CA GLU A 67 8.30 -7.91 -11.97
C GLU A 67 8.32 -7.09 -13.26
N PHE A 68 7.25 -6.34 -13.56
CA PHE A 68 7.23 -5.42 -14.72
C PHE A 68 8.35 -4.38 -14.65
N TYR A 69 8.58 -3.78 -13.47
CA TYR A 69 9.69 -2.85 -13.27
C TYR A 69 11.05 -3.52 -13.41
N LEU A 70 11.22 -4.74 -12.88
CA LEU A 70 12.46 -5.51 -13.01
C LEU A 70 12.77 -5.86 -14.47
N LEU A 71 11.78 -6.38 -15.20
CA LEU A 71 11.91 -6.71 -16.62
C LEU A 71 12.26 -5.47 -17.44
N SER A 72 11.60 -4.34 -17.18
CA SER A 72 11.93 -3.09 -17.84
C SER A 72 13.34 -2.59 -17.51
N ALA A 73 13.83 -2.84 -16.29
CA ALA A 73 15.21 -2.51 -15.92
C ALA A 73 16.23 -3.37 -16.69
N LEU A 74 15.94 -4.66 -16.92
CA LEU A 74 16.76 -5.54 -17.75
C LEU A 74 16.87 -5.05 -19.21
N GLU A 75 15.85 -4.34 -19.70
CA GLU A 75 15.87 -3.66 -21.01
C GLU A 75 16.59 -2.30 -21.01
N LYS A 76 17.41 -2.04 -19.99
CA LYS A 76 18.21 -0.82 -19.81
C LYS A 76 17.37 0.46 -19.63
N ASN A 77 16.15 0.35 -19.11
CA ASN A 77 15.46 1.54 -18.63
C ASN A 77 16.12 2.03 -17.32
N LYS A 78 16.73 3.23 -17.40
CA LYS A 78 17.49 3.88 -16.31
C LYS A 78 16.70 4.00 -15.00
N PHE A 79 15.38 4.16 -15.07
CA PHE A 79 14.54 4.48 -13.91
C PHE A 79 13.75 3.30 -13.35
N SER A 80 13.55 2.24 -14.13
CA SER A 80 12.73 1.09 -13.71
C SER A 80 13.31 0.38 -12.47
N ILE A 81 14.64 0.39 -12.28
CA ILE A 81 15.25 -0.16 -11.06
C ILE A 81 14.87 0.62 -9.79
N THR A 82 14.66 1.93 -9.90
CA THR A 82 14.23 2.77 -8.78
C THR A 82 12.80 2.42 -8.39
N TYR A 83 11.90 2.29 -9.37
CA TYR A 83 10.51 1.90 -9.14
C TYR A 83 10.41 0.46 -8.62
N TYR A 84 11.21 -0.47 -9.13
CA TYR A 84 11.34 -1.81 -8.55
C TYR A 84 11.70 -1.75 -7.06
N ARG A 85 12.73 -1.00 -6.68
CA ARG A 85 13.16 -0.86 -5.28
C ARG A 85 12.08 -0.23 -4.39
N LEU A 86 11.39 0.80 -4.87
CA LEU A 86 10.28 1.44 -4.15
C LEU A 86 9.13 0.44 -3.95
N THR A 87 8.79 -0.32 -4.99
CA THR A 87 7.76 -1.38 -4.94
C THR A 87 8.11 -2.45 -3.91
N ILE A 88 9.34 -2.98 -3.94
CA ILE A 88 9.81 -3.98 -2.97
C ILE A 88 9.80 -3.44 -1.53
N ARG A 89 10.18 -2.17 -1.31
CA ARG A 89 10.10 -1.56 0.02
C ARG A 89 8.65 -1.51 0.51
N GLN A 90 7.73 -1.08 -0.36
CA GLN A 90 6.32 -1.01 -0.01
C GLN A 90 5.74 -2.40 0.30
N ILE A 91 6.05 -3.43 -0.50
CA ILE A 91 5.69 -4.83 -0.21
C ILE A 91 6.17 -5.24 1.18
N LYS A 92 7.47 -5.01 1.50
CA LYS A 92 8.02 -5.37 2.81
C LYS A 92 7.27 -4.70 3.95
N HIS A 93 7.02 -3.40 3.84
CA HIS A 93 6.31 -2.65 4.88
C HIS A 93 4.86 -3.13 5.04
N LEU A 94 4.14 -3.37 3.95
CA LEU A 94 2.77 -3.88 4.00
C LEU A 94 2.71 -5.30 4.58
N THR A 95 3.64 -6.19 4.22
CA THR A 95 3.75 -7.53 4.81
C THR A 95 4.06 -7.46 6.31
N SER A 96 4.93 -6.52 6.75
CA SER A 96 5.17 -6.30 8.17
C SER A 96 3.94 -5.80 8.91
N ILE A 97 3.20 -4.83 8.35
CA ILE A 97 1.92 -4.37 8.94
C ILE A 97 0.92 -5.53 9.01
N ARG A 98 0.79 -6.30 7.93
CA ARG A 98 -0.06 -7.49 7.88
C ARG A 98 0.24 -8.45 9.05
N LEU A 99 1.52 -8.77 9.26
CA LEU A 99 1.95 -9.67 10.31
C LEU A 99 1.72 -9.10 11.71
N LEU A 100 2.15 -7.85 11.93
CA LEU A 100 2.04 -7.19 13.24
C LEU A 100 0.58 -7.04 13.66
N CYS A 101 -0.29 -6.56 12.76
CA CYS A 101 -1.72 -6.47 13.04
C CYS A 101 -2.36 -7.86 13.27
N SER A 102 -1.90 -8.92 12.60
CA SER A 102 -2.43 -10.28 12.86
C SER A 102 -2.11 -10.81 14.25
N TYR A 103 -1.05 -10.28 14.88
CA TYR A 103 -0.68 -10.55 16.28
C TYR A 103 -1.20 -9.50 17.27
N GLY A 104 -1.95 -8.49 16.83
CA GLY A 104 -2.40 -7.38 17.68
C GLY A 104 -1.30 -6.38 18.08
N LEU A 105 -0.14 -6.40 17.42
CA LEU A 105 1.00 -5.51 17.68
C LEU A 105 0.83 -4.15 16.98
N ASP A 106 -0.23 -3.43 17.34
CA ASP A 106 -0.68 -2.21 16.64
C ASP A 106 0.32 -1.05 16.73
N THR A 107 1.00 -0.89 17.86
CA THR A 107 2.01 0.17 18.05
C THR A 107 3.20 0.01 17.12
N ASP A 108 3.69 -1.22 16.97
CA ASP A 108 4.77 -1.53 16.03
C ASP A 108 4.29 -1.35 14.59
N ALA A 109 3.07 -1.81 14.28
CA ALA A 109 2.47 -1.66 12.97
C ALA A 109 2.31 -0.17 12.57
N ARG A 110 1.96 0.71 13.52
CA ARG A 110 1.90 2.18 13.32
C ARG A 110 3.26 2.79 13.01
N THR A 111 4.33 2.28 13.61
CA THR A 111 5.69 2.72 13.27
C THR A 111 6.03 2.38 11.82
N ILE A 112 5.64 1.19 11.35
CA ILE A 112 5.82 0.78 9.96
C ILE A 112 4.91 1.58 9.01
N LEU A 113 3.69 1.95 9.42
CA LEU A 113 2.78 2.79 8.63
C LEU A 113 3.42 4.11 8.23
N ARG A 114 4.22 4.73 9.11
CA ARG A 114 4.98 5.92 8.76
C ARG A 114 5.95 5.68 7.61
N LEU A 115 6.62 4.53 7.56
CA LEU A 115 7.52 4.16 6.47
C LEU A 115 6.77 3.92 5.16
N VAL A 116 5.57 3.33 5.21
CA VAL A 116 4.68 3.21 4.04
C VAL A 116 4.35 4.59 3.50
N TYR A 117 3.94 5.51 4.36
CA TYR A 117 3.60 6.89 3.99
C TYR A 117 4.78 7.62 3.34
N GLU A 118 5.95 7.64 3.99
CA GLU A 118 7.15 8.32 3.49
C GLU A 118 7.63 7.73 2.16
N THR A 119 7.60 6.39 2.02
CA THR A 119 7.94 5.69 0.76
C THR A 119 6.97 6.08 -0.35
N SER A 120 5.67 6.18 -0.04
CA SER A 120 4.62 6.50 -1.01
C SER A 120 4.71 7.97 -1.49
N LEU A 121 5.09 8.89 -0.60
CA LEU A 121 5.41 10.28 -0.96
C LEU A 121 6.62 10.37 -1.88
N ILE A 122 7.72 9.68 -1.55
CA ILE A 122 8.93 9.65 -2.37
C ILE A 122 8.61 9.10 -3.76
N TRP A 123 7.84 8.00 -3.83
CA TRP A 123 7.44 7.42 -5.11
C TRP A 123 6.58 8.40 -5.91
N SER A 124 5.55 8.98 -5.30
CA SER A 124 4.71 10.00 -5.94
C SER A 124 5.54 11.18 -6.49
N ARG A 125 6.53 11.65 -5.73
CA ARG A 125 7.46 12.71 -6.13
C ARG A 125 8.35 12.30 -7.30
N CYS A 126 8.92 11.09 -7.28
CA CYS A 126 9.71 10.54 -8.38
C CYS A 126 8.95 10.55 -9.71
N LYS A 127 7.64 10.28 -9.68
CA LYS A 127 6.79 10.29 -10.87
C LYS A 127 6.53 11.70 -11.42
N LEU A 128 6.52 12.71 -10.56
CA LEU A 128 6.18 14.08 -10.92
C LEU A 128 7.40 14.97 -11.22
N ASP A 129 8.58 14.60 -10.75
CA ASP A 129 9.81 15.39 -10.86
C ASP A 129 10.99 14.50 -11.27
N SER A 130 11.37 14.59 -12.55
CA SER A 130 12.50 13.86 -13.09
C SER A 130 13.84 14.26 -12.45
N SER A 131 14.00 15.52 -12.02
CA SER A 131 15.23 15.96 -11.36
C SER A 131 15.37 15.34 -9.98
N PHE A 132 14.26 15.28 -9.22
CA PHE A 132 14.21 14.57 -7.95
C PHE A 132 14.52 13.08 -8.14
N LEU A 133 13.95 12.44 -9.16
CA LEU A 133 14.19 11.02 -9.46
C LEU A 133 15.67 10.75 -9.77
N GLU A 134 16.32 11.63 -10.54
CA GLU A 134 17.74 11.51 -10.84
C GLU A 134 18.62 11.66 -9.60
N GLU A 135 18.34 12.65 -8.75
CA GLU A 135 19.07 12.83 -7.49
C GLU A 135 18.83 11.68 -6.50
N TYR A 136 17.57 11.24 -6.34
CA TYR A 136 17.22 10.12 -5.49
C TYR A 136 17.95 8.84 -5.90
N ARG A 137 18.15 8.63 -7.21
CA ARG A 137 18.92 7.50 -7.73
C ARG A 137 20.41 7.62 -7.45
N ASN A 138 20.97 8.81 -7.37
CA ASN A 138 22.43 9.00 -7.30
C ASN A 138 22.94 9.17 -5.86
N ASN A 139 22.07 9.49 -4.91
CA ASN A 139 22.45 9.67 -3.51
C ASN A 139 22.55 8.32 -2.79
N PHE A 140 23.76 7.78 -2.73
CA PHE A 140 24.10 6.59 -1.94
C PHE A 140 25.13 6.97 -0.88
N GLY A 141 24.70 7.04 0.39
CA GLY A 141 25.58 7.40 1.51
C GLY A 141 24.84 8.20 2.57
N PHE A 142 25.31 8.16 3.81
CA PHE A 142 24.65 8.81 4.95
C PHE A 142 24.58 10.33 4.78
N LYS A 143 25.68 10.95 4.34
CA LYS A 143 25.79 12.40 4.17
C LYS A 143 24.89 12.91 3.03
N GLU A 144 24.98 12.24 1.89
CA GLU A 144 24.21 12.53 0.67
C GLU A 144 22.71 12.31 0.91
N SER A 145 22.34 11.26 1.64
CA SER A 145 20.95 11.00 2.03
C SER A 145 20.42 12.09 2.97
N ASN A 146 21.24 12.57 3.90
CA ASN A 146 20.84 13.65 4.81
C ASN A 146 20.67 14.99 4.07
N GLU A 147 21.60 15.32 3.17
CA GLU A 147 21.48 16.49 2.30
C GLU A 147 20.22 16.41 1.42
N PHE A 148 19.96 15.25 0.81
CA PHE A 148 18.73 14.99 0.05
C PHE A 148 17.47 15.15 0.92
N TRP A 149 17.48 14.61 2.13
CA TRP A 149 16.38 14.75 3.09
C TRP A 149 16.10 16.21 3.41
N HIS A 150 17.14 16.99 3.73
CA HIS A 150 17.01 18.42 4.00
C HIS A 150 16.56 19.22 2.77
N LYS A 151 17.03 18.83 1.59
CA LYS A 151 16.69 19.48 0.32
C LYS A 151 15.23 19.26 -0.04
N TYR A 152 14.73 18.03 0.01
CA TYR A 152 13.45 17.66 -0.59
C TYR A 152 12.36 17.14 0.35
N ILE A 153 12.71 16.55 1.49
CA ILE A 153 11.71 15.88 2.35
C ILE A 153 11.36 16.72 3.56
N LYS A 154 12.36 17.29 4.24
CA LYS A 154 12.21 18.08 5.46
C LYS A 154 11.13 19.16 5.32
N SER A 155 10.38 19.39 6.40
CA SER A 155 9.32 20.42 6.48
C SER A 155 8.21 20.24 5.45
N SER A 156 7.86 18.98 5.14
CA SER A 156 6.80 18.61 4.20
C SER A 156 6.98 19.22 2.80
N LYS A 157 8.24 19.46 2.38
CA LYS A 157 8.54 20.01 1.05
C LYS A 157 8.01 19.14 -0.09
N THR A 158 8.14 17.83 0.04
CA THR A 158 7.61 16.88 -0.95
C THR A 158 6.08 16.88 -1.00
N GLU A 159 5.40 16.92 0.15
CA GLU A 159 3.94 17.03 0.21
C GLU A 159 3.44 18.32 -0.47
N LYS A 160 4.05 19.46 -0.13
CA LYS A 160 3.75 20.76 -0.74
C LYS A 160 3.93 20.71 -2.26
N PHE A 161 5.06 20.20 -2.72
CA PHE A 161 5.31 20.05 -4.14
C PHE A 161 4.23 19.21 -4.84
N ILE A 162 3.88 18.04 -4.27
CA ILE A 162 2.88 17.16 -4.85
C ILE A 162 1.54 17.89 -4.98
N LYS A 163 1.13 18.60 -3.92
CA LYS A 163 -0.10 19.40 -3.90
C LYS A 163 -0.11 20.49 -4.97
N ASP A 164 1.02 21.19 -5.13
CA ASP A 164 1.18 22.22 -6.16
C ASP A 164 1.10 21.62 -7.56
N GLN A 165 1.72 20.46 -7.80
CA GLN A 165 1.63 19.77 -9.10
C GLN A 165 0.22 19.31 -9.41
N VAL A 166 -0.49 18.74 -8.43
CA VAL A 166 -1.88 18.29 -8.59
C VAL A 166 -2.77 19.47 -8.99
N SER A 167 -2.63 20.58 -8.27
CA SER A 167 -3.41 21.80 -8.51
C SER A 167 -3.10 22.44 -9.87
N ASN A 168 -1.81 22.52 -10.23
CA ASN A 168 -1.37 23.26 -11.42
C ASN A 168 -1.47 22.45 -12.73
N LYS A 169 -1.28 21.12 -12.69
CA LYS A 169 -1.24 20.26 -13.89
C LYS A 169 -2.59 19.60 -14.23
N LYS A 170 -3.69 20.00 -13.57
CA LYS A 170 -5.00 19.35 -13.69
C LYS A 170 -4.93 17.83 -13.46
N LEU A 171 -4.01 17.39 -12.60
CA LEU A 171 -3.96 15.97 -12.24
C LEU A 171 -5.10 15.69 -11.29
N THR A 172 -5.80 14.57 -11.50
CA THR A 172 -6.80 14.12 -10.54
C THR A 172 -6.08 13.43 -9.40
N TRP A 173 -6.42 13.81 -8.16
CA TRP A 173 -5.96 13.22 -6.90
C TRP A 173 -7.18 12.75 -6.12
N PHE A 174 -7.06 11.70 -5.32
CA PHE A 174 -8.18 11.25 -4.51
C PHE A 174 -8.67 12.36 -3.57
N GLY A 175 -9.95 12.72 -3.70
CA GLY A 175 -10.59 13.73 -2.86
C GLY A 175 -10.47 13.37 -1.39
N ASN A 176 -10.28 14.38 -0.53
CA ASN A 176 -10.05 14.24 0.92
C ASN A 176 -8.76 13.53 1.34
N LEU A 177 -7.85 13.14 0.44
CA LEU A 177 -6.61 12.48 0.87
C LEU A 177 -5.71 13.39 1.73
N ASP A 178 -5.75 14.71 1.51
CA ASP A 178 -5.07 15.71 2.37
C ASP A 178 -5.60 15.72 3.82
N THR A 179 -6.93 15.66 4.00
CA THR A 179 -7.53 15.65 5.34
C THR A 179 -7.27 14.33 6.04
N GLN A 180 -7.32 13.22 5.30
CA GLN A 180 -6.99 11.89 5.79
C GLN A 180 -5.51 11.76 6.19
N ILE A 181 -4.57 12.28 5.38
CA ILE A 181 -3.15 12.35 5.74
C ILE A 181 -2.95 13.17 7.01
N SER A 182 -3.62 14.32 7.12
CA SER A 182 -3.50 15.20 8.28
C SER A 182 -3.97 14.50 9.56
N HIS A 183 -5.12 13.82 9.49
CA HIS A 183 -5.63 12.98 10.57
C HIS A 183 -4.65 11.86 10.94
N MET A 184 -4.14 11.13 9.94
CA MET A 184 -3.16 10.08 10.17
C MET A 184 -1.90 10.60 10.88
N LYS A 185 -1.35 11.73 10.44
CA LYS A 185 -0.15 12.33 11.06
C LYS A 185 -0.41 12.78 12.49
N ALA A 186 -1.61 13.29 12.80
CA ALA A 186 -1.98 13.62 14.17
C ALA A 186 -1.94 12.38 15.07
N VAL A 187 -2.59 11.28 14.66
CA VAL A 187 -2.60 10.02 15.42
C VAL A 187 -1.21 9.39 15.54
N LEU A 188 -0.41 9.41 14.46
CA LEU A 188 0.97 8.90 14.48
C LEU A 188 1.90 9.75 15.38
N SER A 189 1.67 11.07 15.46
CA SER A 189 2.45 11.95 16.32
C SER A 189 2.20 11.66 17.81
N THR A 190 0.97 11.31 18.19
CA THR A 190 0.61 10.93 19.56
C THR A 190 1.17 9.57 19.98
N THR A 191 1.30 8.61 19.06
CA THR A 191 1.94 7.31 19.35
C THR A 191 3.46 7.37 19.37
N SER A 192 4.05 8.46 18.88
CA SER A 192 5.50 8.70 18.90
C SER A 192 5.98 9.37 20.19
N HIS A 193 5.08 9.67 21.14
CA HIS A 193 5.44 10.33 22.39
C HIS A 193 6.22 9.36 23.30
N PRO A 194 7.36 9.78 23.89
CA PRO A 194 8.21 8.90 24.71
C PRO A 194 7.48 8.18 25.86
N SER A 195 6.45 8.80 26.46
CA SER A 195 5.63 8.12 27.49
C SER A 195 4.88 6.90 26.96
N ASN A 196 4.43 6.93 25.70
CA ASN A 196 3.71 5.82 25.06
C ASN A 196 4.66 4.77 24.47
N MET A 197 5.92 5.13 24.22
CA MET A 197 6.98 4.16 23.91
C MET A 197 7.48 3.42 25.16
N ILE A 198 7.28 3.98 26.36
CA ILE A 198 7.68 3.39 27.64
C ILE A 198 6.55 2.56 28.26
N ASP A 199 5.28 2.95 28.09
CA ASP A 199 4.12 2.22 28.62
C ASP A 199 3.70 0.96 27.82
N GLY A 200 4.31 0.72 26.65
CA GLY A 200 3.94 -0.41 25.77
C GLY A 200 4.73 -1.72 25.96
N PHE A 201 5.75 -1.75 26.82
CA PHE A 201 6.61 -2.94 27.01
C PHE A 201 6.30 -3.73 28.28
N SER A 202 5.04 -3.73 28.74
CA SER A 202 4.62 -4.67 29.77
C SER A 202 4.34 -6.01 29.09
N PHE A 203 5.33 -6.90 29.09
CA PHE A 203 5.17 -8.31 28.69
C PHE A 203 3.95 -8.96 29.39
N GLU A 204 3.58 -8.46 30.58
CA GLU A 204 2.43 -8.87 31.36
C GLU A 204 1.06 -8.43 30.79
N SER A 205 0.97 -7.36 30.01
CA SER A 205 -0.27 -6.99 29.30
C SER A 205 -0.49 -7.85 28.06
N ASP A 206 0.59 -8.26 27.40
CA ASP A 206 0.54 -9.15 26.23
C ASP A 206 0.24 -10.60 26.62
N LEU A 207 0.65 -11.03 27.82
CA LEU A 207 0.42 -12.37 28.37
C LEU A 207 -0.86 -12.53 29.18
N LYS A 208 -1.49 -11.44 29.64
CA LYS A 208 -2.74 -11.53 30.42
C LYS A 208 -3.93 -12.06 29.62
N ASN A 209 -3.83 -12.07 28.29
CA ASN A 209 -4.76 -12.76 27.42
C ASN A 209 -4.14 -14.11 27.02
N GLU A 210 -4.45 -15.18 27.76
CA GLU A 210 -4.07 -16.58 27.46
C GLU A 210 -4.62 -17.11 26.13
N LEU A 211 -5.19 -16.25 25.28
CA LEU A 211 -5.48 -16.50 23.88
C LEU A 211 -4.86 -15.36 23.05
N LEU A 212 -3.66 -15.58 22.52
CA LEU A 212 -3.12 -14.85 21.35
C LEU A 212 -3.93 -15.17 20.07
N GLY A 213 -5.24 -15.32 20.21
CA GLY A 213 -6.17 -15.58 19.14
C GLY A 213 -6.89 -14.29 18.79
N VAL A 214 -6.86 -13.93 17.51
CA VAL A 214 -7.86 -13.26 16.64
C VAL A 214 -8.96 -12.38 17.27
N GLU A 215 -9.53 -12.76 18.41
CA GLU A 215 -10.50 -11.99 19.19
C GLU A 215 -9.93 -10.68 19.76
N THR A 216 -8.61 -10.52 19.86
CA THR A 216 -7.92 -9.30 20.31
C THR A 216 -7.51 -8.34 19.20
N ILE A 217 -7.84 -8.63 17.93
CA ILE A 217 -7.58 -7.69 16.83
C ILE A 217 -8.38 -6.40 17.09
N SER A 218 -7.66 -5.39 17.57
CA SER A 218 -8.24 -4.19 18.15
C SER A 218 -8.78 -3.25 17.06
N ASN A 219 -9.60 -2.27 17.45
CA ASN A 219 -9.98 -1.17 16.55
C ASN A 219 -8.74 -0.37 16.07
N ASP A 220 -7.59 -0.47 16.75
CA ASP A 220 -6.35 0.18 16.31
C ASP A 220 -5.75 -0.47 15.05
N SER A 221 -5.96 -1.77 14.85
CA SER A 221 -5.59 -2.46 13.61
C SER A 221 -6.39 -1.96 12.41
N HIS A 222 -7.66 -1.57 12.63
CA HIS A 222 -8.50 -0.98 11.57
C HIS A 222 -7.87 0.30 11.02
N PHE A 223 -7.46 1.21 11.90
CA PHE A 223 -6.76 2.44 11.53
C PHE A 223 -5.50 2.10 10.71
N THR A 224 -4.65 1.24 11.24
CA THR A 224 -3.35 0.96 10.63
C THR A 224 -3.48 0.31 9.25
N LEU A 225 -4.34 -0.70 9.10
CA LEU A 225 -4.57 -1.37 7.82
C LEU A 225 -5.20 -0.42 6.78
N THR A 226 -6.19 0.39 7.19
CA THR A 226 -6.85 1.35 6.29
C THR A 226 -5.86 2.38 5.76
N TYR A 227 -5.08 3.00 6.64
CA TYR A 227 -4.10 4.00 6.24
C TYR A 227 -2.90 3.40 5.50
N ALA A 228 -2.55 2.14 5.75
CA ALA A 228 -1.52 1.44 4.98
C ALA A 228 -1.96 1.27 3.51
N ILE A 229 -3.20 0.82 3.28
CA ILE A 229 -3.77 0.69 1.93
C ILE A 229 -3.88 2.07 1.25
N MET A 230 -4.38 3.08 1.98
CA MET A 230 -4.47 4.45 1.48
C MET A 230 -3.11 4.98 1.04
N CYS A 231 -2.10 4.92 1.92
CA CYS A 231 -0.75 5.38 1.60
C CYS A 231 -0.18 4.61 0.40
N ALA A 232 -0.34 3.29 0.39
CA ALA A 232 0.16 2.46 -0.70
C ALA A 232 -0.45 2.80 -2.06
N SER A 233 -1.70 3.28 -2.08
CA SER A 233 -2.39 3.70 -3.29
C SER A 233 -1.90 5.04 -3.86
N MET A 234 -1.29 5.91 -3.06
CA MET A 234 -0.94 7.29 -3.44
C MET A 234 -0.16 7.41 -4.77
N PRO A 235 0.90 6.62 -5.03
CA PRO A 235 1.69 6.75 -6.26
C PRO A 235 0.89 6.41 -7.53
N PHE A 236 -0.20 5.67 -7.39
CA PHE A 236 -1.07 5.20 -8.47
C PHE A 236 -2.33 6.05 -8.65
N SER A 237 -2.51 7.04 -7.78
CA SER A 237 -3.75 7.84 -7.69
C SER A 237 -3.72 9.11 -8.54
N MET A 238 -2.60 9.42 -9.20
CA MET A 238 -2.41 10.62 -10.01
C MET A 238 -2.71 10.33 -11.47
N LEU A 239 -3.77 10.95 -12.01
CA LEU A 239 -4.17 10.77 -13.41
C LEU A 239 -4.14 12.09 -14.21
N PRO A 240 -3.72 12.08 -15.50
CA PRO A 240 -3.09 10.95 -16.20
C PRO A 240 -1.76 10.56 -15.54
N ASP A 241 -1.40 9.29 -15.65
CA ASP A 241 -0.15 8.78 -15.07
C ASP A 241 1.04 9.50 -15.71
N PRO A 242 1.86 10.24 -14.93
CA PRO A 242 3.01 10.95 -15.48
C PRO A 242 4.10 9.95 -15.87
N ASP A 243 4.00 9.49 -17.12
CA ASP A 243 4.99 8.79 -17.94
C ASP A 243 5.85 7.74 -17.19
N ASP A 244 5.22 6.65 -16.76
CA ASP A 244 5.93 5.43 -16.38
C ASP A 244 6.49 4.78 -17.67
N LYS A 245 7.77 4.99 -17.93
CA LYS A 245 8.47 4.56 -19.17
C LYS A 245 8.66 3.04 -19.28
N ILE A 246 7.73 2.21 -18.79
CA ILE A 246 7.84 0.76 -18.89
C ILE A 246 7.83 0.37 -20.37
N LYS A 247 8.97 -0.14 -20.82
CA LYS A 247 9.15 -0.77 -22.12
C LYS A 247 9.56 -2.20 -21.84
N ILE A 248 8.73 -3.12 -22.33
CA ILE A 248 8.99 -4.57 -22.32
C ILE A 248 8.82 -5.00 -23.76
N LYS A 249 9.93 -5.30 -24.43
CA LYS A 249 10.00 -5.74 -25.83
C LYS A 249 9.79 -7.25 -25.98
N LYS A 250 10.04 -8.03 -24.92
CA LYS A 250 9.88 -9.50 -24.95
C LYS A 250 8.63 -9.93 -24.21
N ASN A 251 7.88 -10.86 -24.79
CA ASN A 251 6.87 -11.63 -24.07
C ASN A 251 7.62 -12.53 -23.07
N TYR A 252 7.70 -12.09 -21.83
CA TYR A 252 8.13 -12.94 -20.73
C TYR A 252 6.96 -13.83 -20.34
N ASP A 253 7.20 -15.13 -20.27
CA ASP A 253 6.23 -16.11 -19.80
C ASP A 253 6.04 -15.94 -18.29
N MET A 254 5.10 -15.07 -17.92
CA MET A 254 4.79 -14.78 -16.54
C MET A 254 3.72 -15.78 -16.08
N LYS A 255 4.15 -17.03 -15.84
CA LYS A 255 3.31 -18.20 -15.48
C LYS A 255 2.41 -18.03 -14.25
N TYR A 256 2.61 -16.92 -13.53
CA TYR A 256 2.04 -16.61 -12.23
C TYR A 256 1.17 -15.35 -12.28
N LEU A 257 0.84 -14.84 -13.47
CA LEU A 257 0.00 -13.67 -13.61
C LEU A 257 -1.47 -14.04 -13.86
N PRO A 258 -2.41 -13.20 -13.41
CA PRO A 258 -3.79 -13.23 -13.86
C PRO A 258 -3.86 -13.24 -15.40
N LEU A 259 -4.49 -14.24 -16.00
CA LEU A 259 -4.54 -14.33 -17.46
C LEU A 259 -5.56 -13.32 -18.02
N ASN A 260 -5.22 -12.60 -19.09
CA ASN A 260 -6.17 -11.73 -19.78
C ASN A 260 -6.01 -11.85 -21.30
N ASP A 261 -6.86 -12.66 -21.91
CA ASP A 261 -6.79 -12.98 -23.35
C ASP A 261 -7.21 -11.82 -24.25
N LYS A 262 -7.75 -10.74 -23.68
CA LYS A 262 -8.26 -9.58 -24.44
C LYS A 262 -7.21 -8.50 -24.63
N LEU A 263 -6.19 -8.44 -23.77
CA LEU A 263 -5.16 -7.40 -23.83
C LEU A 263 -4.07 -7.80 -24.84
N LYS A 264 -3.71 -6.86 -25.72
CA LYS A 264 -2.90 -7.14 -26.90
C LYS A 264 -1.42 -6.86 -26.66
N SER A 265 -1.07 -6.16 -25.58
CA SER A 265 0.31 -5.85 -25.23
C SER A 265 0.60 -5.94 -23.73
N SER A 266 1.85 -6.24 -23.38
CA SER A 266 2.35 -6.21 -22.00
C SER A 266 2.19 -4.83 -21.34
N PHE A 267 2.15 -3.76 -22.12
CA PHE A 267 1.93 -2.40 -21.62
C PHE A 267 0.46 -2.17 -21.22
N GLU A 268 -0.49 -2.60 -22.06
CA GLU A 268 -1.92 -2.57 -21.72
C GLU A 268 -2.20 -3.40 -20.46
N TYR A 269 -1.61 -4.59 -20.40
CA TYR A 269 -1.67 -5.48 -19.25
C TYR A 269 -1.14 -4.81 -17.97
N TYR A 270 0.06 -4.23 -18.02
CA TYR A 270 0.64 -3.46 -16.92
C TYR A 270 -0.26 -2.29 -16.50
N SER A 271 -0.76 -1.51 -17.47
CA SER A 271 -1.59 -0.35 -17.22
C SER A 271 -2.88 -0.72 -16.50
N GLU A 272 -3.56 -1.79 -16.92
CA GLU A 272 -4.78 -2.27 -16.28
C GLU A 272 -4.53 -2.72 -14.84
N LEU A 273 -3.50 -3.52 -14.58
CA LEU A 273 -3.15 -3.95 -13.22
C LEU A 273 -2.80 -2.76 -12.32
N LYS A 274 -2.02 -1.82 -12.83
CA LYS A 274 -1.68 -0.59 -12.10
C LYS A 274 -2.93 0.23 -11.76
N ASN A 275 -3.89 0.30 -12.69
CA ASN A 275 -5.15 0.99 -12.48
C ASN A 275 -6.11 0.25 -11.51
N MET A 276 -5.88 -1.04 -11.22
CA MET A 276 -6.65 -1.75 -10.19
C MET A 276 -6.34 -1.24 -8.79
N ILE A 277 -5.09 -0.85 -8.51
CA ILE A 277 -4.68 -0.34 -7.19
C ILE A 277 -5.59 0.82 -6.71
N PRO A 278 -5.71 1.95 -7.44
CA PRO A 278 -6.60 3.03 -7.01
C PRO A 278 -8.07 2.59 -6.93
N ILE A 279 -8.53 1.67 -7.78
CA ILE A 279 -9.91 1.17 -7.73
C ILE A 279 -10.17 0.35 -6.45
N LEU A 280 -9.23 -0.53 -6.06
CA LEU A 280 -9.34 -1.31 -4.83
C LEU A 280 -9.42 -0.41 -3.60
N PHE A 281 -8.64 0.68 -3.54
CA PHE A 281 -8.77 1.69 -2.50
C PHE A 281 -10.18 2.30 -2.47
N LEU A 282 -10.72 2.72 -3.61
CA LEU A 282 -12.06 3.30 -3.66
C LEU A 282 -13.15 2.32 -3.22
N MET A 283 -12.98 1.03 -3.55
CA MET A 283 -13.87 -0.03 -3.07
C MET A 283 -13.79 -0.10 -1.54
N LEU A 284 -12.58 -0.11 -0.96
CA LEU A 284 -12.36 -0.07 0.49
C LEU A 284 -13.04 1.12 1.17
N VAL A 285 -12.94 2.33 0.60
CA VAL A 285 -13.49 3.58 1.20
C VAL A 285 -15.02 3.53 1.31
N LYS A 286 -15.69 2.91 0.33
CA LYS A 286 -17.13 2.69 0.41
C LYS A 286 -17.50 1.84 1.64
N PHE A 287 -16.61 0.95 2.05
CA PHE A 287 -16.80 0.03 3.16
C PHE A 287 -16.34 0.60 4.51
N SER A 288 -15.35 1.50 4.54
CA SER A 288 -14.92 2.17 5.78
C SER A 288 -15.91 3.24 6.27
N ASN A 289 -16.63 3.91 5.36
CA ASN A 289 -17.66 4.88 5.73
C ASN A 289 -18.89 4.25 6.40
N GLU A 290 -19.20 2.98 6.12
CA GLU A 290 -20.26 2.25 6.82
C GLU A 290 -19.88 1.93 8.28
N LEU A 291 -18.58 1.90 8.61
CA LEU A 291 -18.06 1.68 9.96
C LEU A 291 -18.18 2.92 10.85
N ASN A 292 -18.00 4.12 10.27
CA ASN A 292 -18.09 5.40 11.01
C ASN A 292 -19.52 5.84 11.36
N THR A 293 -20.56 5.16 10.86
CA THR A 293 -21.95 5.53 11.14
C THR A 293 -22.48 5.00 12.48
N LYS A 294 -21.63 4.38 13.29
CA LYS A 294 -21.98 3.88 14.64
C LYS A 294 -20.81 4.01 15.62
N GLU A 295 -20.59 5.24 16.07
CA GLU A 295 -20.13 5.50 17.44
C GLU A 295 -21.18 6.37 18.13
#